data_AF-A0A5A5RN20-F1
#
_entry.id   AF-A0A5A5RN20-F1
#
_cell.length_a   1.000
_cell.length_b   1.000
_cell.length_c   1.000
_cell.angle_alpha   90.00
_cell.angle_beta   90.00
_cell.angle_gamma   90.00
#
_symmetry.space_group_name_H-M   'P 1'
#
loop_
_entity.id
_entity.type
_entity.pdbx_description
1 polymer ?
#
loop_
_entity_poly.entity_id
_entity_poly.type
_entity_poly.pdbx_seq_one_letter_code
_entity_poly.pdbx_strand_id
1 'polypeptide(L)'
;MDAATTVKAYKSLSQVEEAFRCYKSIDLKVRPIYHYKGDRVKAQIFLCMLAYYVEWHLKQSLAPLLFEDEEIDDSSLNVIKASRSESAQSKERKKRNQENLPVHSFRTLLEDLGTICLNTVECTIREGSYRFSKITRPTQLQQKALDLLGVSLICTQ
;
A
#
# COMPACT_ATOMS: atom_id res chain seq x y z
N MET A 1 -31.34 -18.34 6.44
CA MET A 1 -30.55 -17.26 5.81
C MET A 1 -31.40 -16.64 4.73
N ASP A 2 -31.40 -15.31 4.62
CA ASP A 2 -32.12 -14.60 3.57
C ASP A 2 -31.34 -14.66 2.24
N ALA A 3 -32.06 -14.52 1.11
CA ALA A 3 -31.49 -14.63 -0.23
C ALA A 3 -30.39 -13.56 -0.46
N ALA A 4 -30.62 -12.34 0.02
CA ALA A 4 -29.64 -11.26 -0.06
C ALA A 4 -28.35 -11.57 0.72
N THR A 5 -28.49 -12.13 1.93
CA THR A 5 -27.35 -12.54 2.76
C THR A 5 -26.52 -13.63 2.10
N THR A 6 -27.18 -14.56 1.40
CA THR A 6 -26.53 -15.67 0.71
C THR A 6 -25.72 -15.18 -0.50
N VAL A 7 -26.27 -14.26 -1.29
CA VAL A 7 -25.56 -13.62 -2.42
C VAL A 7 -24.36 -12.81 -1.93
N LYS A 8 -24.50 -12.08 -0.82
CA LYS A 8 -23.38 -11.34 -0.20
C LYS A 8 -22.26 -12.27 0.25
N ALA A 9 -22.59 -13.38 0.91
CA ALA A 9 -21.61 -14.37 1.33
C ALA A 9 -20.87 -14.97 0.12
N TYR A 10 -21.57 -15.29 -0.96
CA TYR A 10 -20.95 -15.82 -2.18
C TYR A 10 -20.04 -14.78 -2.88
N LYS A 11 -20.47 -13.52 -2.99
CA LYS A 11 -19.63 -12.44 -3.53
C LYS A 11 -18.37 -12.18 -2.68
N SER A 12 -18.47 -12.31 -1.36
CA SER A 12 -17.30 -12.15 -0.47
C SER A 12 -16.22 -13.20 -0.71
N LEU A 13 -16.58 -14.37 -1.26
CA LEU A 13 -15.62 -15.41 -1.62
C LEU A 13 -14.68 -14.95 -2.75
N SER A 14 -15.16 -14.10 -3.66
CA SER A 14 -14.31 -13.50 -4.70
C SER A 14 -13.22 -12.59 -4.13
N GLN A 15 -13.44 -11.96 -2.98
CA GLN A 15 -12.40 -11.18 -2.28
C GLN A 15 -11.26 -12.08 -1.77
N VAL A 16 -11.62 -13.28 -1.31
CA VAL A 16 -10.66 -14.30 -0.87
C VAL A 16 -9.83 -14.80 -2.06
N GLU A 17 -10.47 -15.07 -3.20
CA GLU A 17 -9.77 -15.46 -4.43
C GLU A 17 -8.85 -14.37 -4.95
N GLU A 18 -9.28 -13.11 -4.87
CA GLU A 18 -8.44 -11.96 -5.20
C GLU A 18 -7.23 -11.85 -4.27
N ALA A 19 -7.41 -12.04 -2.96
CA ALA A 19 -6.31 -12.10 -2.00
C ALA A 19 -5.31 -13.21 -2.38
N PHE A 20 -5.79 -14.42 -2.71
CA PHE A 20 -4.95 -15.52 -3.20
C PHE A 20 -4.27 -15.24 -4.55
N ARG A 21 -4.89 -14.43 -5.42
CA ARG A 21 -4.31 -14.00 -6.70
C ARG A 21 -3.19 -12.98 -6.50
N CYS A 22 -3.39 -11.99 -5.62
CA CYS A 22 -2.37 -11.01 -5.21
C CYS A 22 -1.17 -11.71 -4.58
N TYR A 23 -1.44 -12.67 -3.69
CA TYR A 23 -0.46 -13.56 -3.05
C TYR A 23 0.43 -14.28 -4.07
N LYS A 24 -0.14 -14.71 -5.20
CA LYS A 24 0.53 -15.58 -6.17
C LYS A 24 1.29 -14.82 -7.27
N SER A 25 0.93 -13.56 -7.54
CA SER A 25 1.28 -12.94 -8.83
C SER A 25 2.12 -11.67 -8.74
N ILE A 26 1.80 -10.71 -7.84
CA ILE A 26 2.20 -9.31 -8.10
C ILE A 26 3.12 -8.69 -7.02
N ASP A 27 2.82 -8.80 -5.72
CA ASP A 27 3.59 -8.04 -4.71
C ASP A 27 4.47 -8.88 -3.79
N LEU A 28 4.13 -10.15 -3.56
CA LEU A 28 4.88 -10.98 -2.61
C LEU A 28 5.72 -12.11 -3.19
N LYS A 29 5.73 -12.25 -4.52
CA LYS A 29 6.54 -13.23 -5.26
C LYS A 29 6.56 -14.62 -4.61
N VAL A 30 5.40 -15.14 -4.19
CA VAL A 30 5.30 -16.47 -3.55
C VAL A 30 5.65 -17.62 -4.51
N ARG A 31 6.00 -17.33 -5.77
CA ARG A 31 6.49 -18.33 -6.71
C ARG A 31 7.89 -17.96 -7.24
N PRO A 32 8.90 -18.85 -7.15
CA PRO A 32 9.01 -20.04 -6.29
C PRO A 32 10.36 -20.08 -5.55
N ILE A 33 10.33 -19.84 -4.24
CA ILE A 33 11.36 -20.40 -3.36
C ILE A 33 10.93 -21.83 -3.05
N TYR A 34 11.62 -22.82 -3.64
CA TYR A 34 11.31 -24.23 -3.39
C TYR A 34 11.67 -24.58 -1.95
N HIS A 35 10.67 -24.62 -1.07
CA HIS A 35 10.82 -25.10 0.29
C HIS A 35 10.51 -26.61 0.34
N TYR A 36 11.53 -27.41 0.64
CA TYR A 36 11.41 -28.87 0.74
C TYR A 36 11.07 -29.36 2.16
N LYS A 37 11.05 -28.46 3.14
CA LYS A 37 10.71 -28.77 4.55
C LYS A 37 9.35 -28.16 4.90
N GLY A 38 8.45 -28.95 5.47
CA GLY A 38 7.08 -28.53 5.79
C GLY A 38 7.01 -27.26 6.65
N ASP A 39 7.90 -27.11 7.65
CA ASP A 39 7.90 -25.93 8.51
C ASP A 39 8.29 -24.65 7.78
N ARG A 40 9.20 -24.73 6.80
CA ARG A 40 9.57 -23.56 5.98
C ARG A 40 8.43 -23.11 5.08
N VAL A 41 7.64 -24.07 4.57
CA VAL A 41 6.43 -23.77 3.81
C VAL A 41 5.41 -23.04 4.69
N LYS A 42 5.16 -23.54 5.91
CA LYS A 42 4.23 -22.90 6.85
C LYS A 42 4.68 -21.48 7.22
N ALA A 43 5.96 -21.29 7.55
CA ALA A 43 6.50 -19.98 7.90
C ALA A 43 6.42 -18.99 6.73
N GLN A 44 6.72 -19.42 5.51
CA GLN A 44 6.59 -18.58 4.32
C GLN A 44 5.13 -18.16 4.12
N ILE A 45 4.18 -19.10 4.18
CA ILE A 45 2.76 -18.78 4.01
C ILE A 45 2.31 -17.78 5.08
N PHE A 46 2.74 -17.97 6.32
CA PHE A 46 2.41 -17.06 7.42
C PHE A 46 2.95 -15.64 7.18
N LEU A 47 4.22 -15.49 6.81
CA LEU A 47 4.80 -14.19 6.44
C LEU A 47 4.04 -13.57 5.27
N CYS A 48 3.60 -14.38 4.32
CA CYS A 48 2.87 -13.89 3.17
C CYS A 48 1.47 -13.36 3.52
N MET A 49 0.77 -14.04 4.42
CA MET A 49 -0.50 -13.56 4.95
C MET A 49 -0.34 -12.26 5.74
N LEU A 50 0.72 -12.14 6.56
CA LEU A 50 1.02 -10.92 7.31
C LEU A 50 1.31 -9.74 6.38
N ALA A 51 2.16 -9.94 5.37
CA ALA A 51 2.51 -8.86 4.45
C ALA A 51 1.28 -8.39 3.66
N TYR A 52 0.41 -9.32 3.22
CA TYR A 52 -0.86 -8.96 2.58
C TYR A 52 -1.76 -8.16 3.52
N TYR A 53 -1.86 -8.55 4.80
CA TYR A 53 -2.66 -7.84 5.78
C TYR A 53 -2.17 -6.40 5.98
N VAL A 54 -0.85 -6.21 6.06
CA VAL A 54 -0.23 -4.87 6.13
C VAL A 54 -0.51 -4.08 4.86
N GLU A 55 -0.30 -4.67 3.69
CA GLU A 55 -0.58 -4.03 2.40
C GLU A 55 -2.03 -3.56 2.30
N TRP A 56 -2.99 -4.39 2.72
CA TRP A 56 -4.41 -4.07 2.72
C TRP A 56 -4.72 -2.85 3.59
N HIS A 57 -4.17 -2.81 4.81
CA HIS A 57 -4.31 -1.65 5.72
C HIS A 57 -3.65 -0.39 5.17
N LEU A 58 -2.47 -0.53 4.56
CA LEU A 58 -1.76 0.59 3.93
C LEU A 58 -2.56 1.16 2.76
N LYS A 59 -3.15 0.31 1.91
CA LYS A 59 -3.99 0.75 0.79
C LYS A 59 -5.19 1.55 1.26
N GLN A 60 -5.90 1.08 2.30
CA GLN A 60 -7.00 1.83 2.89
C GLN A 60 -6.58 3.20 3.43
N SER A 61 -5.45 3.25 4.15
CA SER A 61 -4.96 4.51 4.73
C SER A 61 -4.47 5.48 3.64
N LEU A 62 -3.91 4.95 2.55
CA LEU A 62 -3.32 5.72 1.45
C LEU A 62 -4.27 5.93 0.27
N ALA A 63 -5.54 5.49 0.36
CA ALA A 63 -6.54 5.61 -0.71
C ALA A 63 -6.61 7.01 -1.37
N PRO A 64 -6.47 8.13 -0.63
CA PRO A 64 -6.43 9.48 -1.22
C PRO A 64 -5.28 9.75 -2.20
N LEU A 65 -4.19 8.97 -2.10
CA LEU A 65 -2.99 9.05 -2.93
C LEU A 65 -2.90 7.93 -3.97
N LEU A 66 -3.81 6.96 -3.92
CA LEU A 66 -3.86 5.81 -4.82
C LEU A 66 -4.94 5.96 -5.90
N PHE A 67 -4.81 5.18 -6.97
CA PHE A 67 -5.89 4.95 -7.96
C PHE A 67 -6.99 4.05 -7.40
N GLU A 68 -7.40 4.28 -6.16
CA GLU A 68 -8.49 3.58 -5.50
C GLU A 68 -9.71 4.50 -5.44
N ASP A 69 -10.87 3.88 -5.63
CA ASP A 69 -12.17 4.53 -5.50
C ASP A 69 -12.53 4.56 -4.01
N GLU A 70 -12.62 5.76 -3.44
CA GLU A 70 -12.96 5.98 -2.02
C GLU A 70 -14.47 5.91 -1.77
N GLU A 71 -15.27 5.99 -2.84
CA GLU A 71 -16.73 6.08 -2.79
C GLU A 71 -17.36 4.85 -3.46
N ILE A 72 -16.90 3.66 -3.09
CA ILE A 72 -17.56 2.42 -3.52
C ILE A 72 -18.88 2.32 -2.76
N ASP A 73 -19.98 2.50 -3.48
CA ASP A 73 -21.33 2.25 -2.96
C ASP A 73 -21.41 0.79 -2.49
N ASP A 74 -21.45 0.57 -1.17
CA ASP A 74 -21.65 -0.75 -0.52
C ASP A 74 -23.11 -1.21 -0.64
N SER A 75 -23.77 -0.84 -1.73
CA SER A 75 -24.94 -1.53 -2.27
C SER A 75 -24.56 -2.95 -2.74
N SER A 76 -24.00 -3.74 -1.82
CA SER A 76 -23.71 -5.17 -1.94
C SER A 76 -24.97 -6.01 -2.25
N LEU A 77 -26.16 -5.40 -2.12
CA LEU A 77 -27.47 -5.94 -2.50
C LEU A 77 -27.75 -5.90 -4.01
N ASN A 78 -27.11 -5.00 -4.77
CA ASN A 78 -27.34 -4.93 -6.20
C ASN A 78 -26.45 -5.95 -6.93
N VAL A 79 -27.07 -6.83 -7.73
CA VAL A 79 -26.39 -7.72 -8.68
C VAL A 79 -25.87 -6.95 -9.90
N ILE A 80 -26.08 -5.63 -9.92
CA ILE A 80 -25.67 -4.71 -10.98
C ILE A 80 -24.14 -4.52 -10.94
N LYS A 81 -23.54 -4.35 -12.12
CA LYS A 81 -22.12 -4.05 -12.29
C LYS A 81 -21.76 -2.79 -11.49
N ALA A 82 -20.66 -2.83 -10.74
CA ALA A 82 -20.16 -1.68 -10.01
C ALA A 82 -19.89 -0.50 -10.97
N SER A 83 -20.44 0.67 -10.65
CA SER A 83 -20.16 1.94 -11.31
C SER A 83 -19.03 2.67 -10.59
N ARG A 84 -18.07 3.22 -11.34
CA ARG A 84 -17.00 4.06 -10.78
C ARG A 84 -17.56 5.40 -10.32
N SER A 85 -17.12 5.90 -9.17
CA SER A 85 -17.47 7.23 -8.68
C SER A 85 -16.92 8.35 -9.58
N GLU A 86 -17.47 9.56 -9.44
CA GLU A 86 -16.95 10.74 -10.15
C GLU A 86 -15.53 11.10 -9.71
N SER A 87 -15.19 10.82 -8.44
CA SER A 87 -13.85 11.03 -7.89
C SER A 87 -12.83 10.09 -8.54
N ALA A 88 -13.17 8.81 -8.72
CA ALA A 88 -12.32 7.83 -9.40
C ALA A 88 -12.09 8.17 -10.88
N GLN A 89 -13.15 8.57 -11.59
CA GLN A 89 -13.04 9.02 -12.99
C GLN A 89 -12.17 10.28 -13.11
N SER A 90 -12.30 11.21 -12.16
CA SER A 90 -11.49 12.42 -12.11
C SER A 90 -10.02 12.12 -11.84
N LYS A 91 -9.71 11.22 -10.90
CA LYS A 91 -8.34 10.76 -10.61
C LYS A 91 -7.71 10.08 -11.83
N GLU A 92 -8.45 9.23 -12.53
CA GLU A 92 -7.97 8.56 -13.75
C GLU A 92 -7.66 9.56 -14.87
N ARG A 93 -8.56 10.53 -15.09
CA ARG A 93 -8.41 11.54 -16.15
C ARG A 93 -7.29 12.54 -15.85
N LYS A 94 -7.21 13.03 -14.61
CA LYS A 94 -6.27 14.09 -14.21
C LYS A 94 -4.94 13.54 -13.71
N LYS A 95 -4.87 12.25 -13.33
CA LYS A 95 -3.76 11.61 -12.60
C LYS A 95 -3.32 12.38 -11.35
N ARG A 96 -4.23 13.17 -10.79
CA ARG A 96 -4.01 14.04 -9.64
C ARG A 96 -5.21 13.97 -8.70
N ASN A 97 -4.95 14.10 -7.41
CA ASN A 97 -5.98 14.13 -6.39
C ASN A 97 -6.59 15.55 -6.23
N GLN A 98 -7.53 15.72 -5.30
CA GLN A 98 -8.19 17.00 -5.03
C GLN A 98 -7.20 18.10 -4.59
N GLU A 99 -6.10 17.71 -3.93
CA GLU A 99 -5.01 18.60 -3.49
C GLU A 99 -3.97 18.87 -4.59
N ASN A 100 -4.22 18.45 -5.83
CA ASN A 100 -3.32 18.58 -6.98
C ASN A 100 -1.97 17.83 -6.83
N LEU A 101 -1.90 16.85 -5.91
CA LEU A 101 -0.80 15.90 -5.81
C LEU A 101 -0.95 14.81 -6.87
N PRO A 102 0.16 14.29 -7.44
CA PRO A 102 0.09 13.15 -8.36
C PRO A 102 -0.46 11.91 -7.65
N VAL A 103 -1.29 11.14 -8.36
CA VAL A 103 -1.83 9.87 -7.88
C VAL A 103 -0.91 8.73 -8.33
N HIS A 104 -0.64 7.78 -7.44
CA HIS A 104 0.30 6.69 -7.67
C HIS A 104 -0.40 5.32 -7.68
N SER A 105 0.24 4.33 -8.30
CA SER A 105 0.00 2.93 -7.91
C SER A 105 0.63 2.67 -6.55
N PHE A 106 0.16 1.64 -5.82
CA PHE A 106 0.74 1.31 -4.52
C PHE A 106 2.26 1.05 -4.61
N ARG A 107 2.72 0.32 -5.63
CA ARG A 107 4.15 0.08 -5.88
C ARG A 107 4.93 1.38 -6.09
N THR A 108 4.46 2.23 -7.00
CA THR A 108 5.17 3.48 -7.32
C THR A 108 5.14 4.49 -6.17
N LEU A 109 4.15 4.40 -5.26
CA LEU A 109 4.13 5.17 -4.03
C LEU A 109 5.17 4.65 -3.02
N LEU A 110 5.28 3.33 -2.87
CA LEU A 110 6.32 2.72 -2.03
C LEU A 110 7.74 3.00 -2.55
N GLU A 111 7.94 2.99 -3.87
CA GLU A 111 9.23 3.35 -4.49
C GLU A 111 9.58 4.82 -4.19
N ASP A 112 8.61 5.74 -4.26
CA ASP A 112 8.81 7.14 -3.92
C ASP A 112 9.13 7.31 -2.42
N LEU A 113 8.38 6.66 -1.54
CA LEU A 113 8.64 6.65 -0.09
C LEU A 113 10.01 6.04 0.24
N GLY A 114 10.48 5.07 -0.53
CA GLY A 114 11.79 4.46 -0.39
C GLY A 114 12.97 5.41 -0.66
N THR A 115 12.71 6.60 -1.22
CA THR A 115 13.74 7.64 -1.38
C THR A 115 14.06 8.39 -0.07
N ILE A 116 13.25 8.17 0.98
CA ILE A 116 13.51 8.68 2.32
C ILE A 116 14.57 7.80 2.99
N CYS A 117 15.79 8.33 3.10
CA CYS A 117 16.94 7.58 3.62
C CYS A 117 17.58 8.31 4.82
N LEU A 118 18.17 7.52 5.73
CA LEU A 118 19.11 8.01 6.74
C LEU A 118 20.52 8.04 6.11
N ASN A 119 20.97 9.22 5.71
CA ASN A 119 22.28 9.38 5.10
C ASN A 119 23.33 9.59 6.19
N THR A 120 24.46 8.88 6.10
CA THR A 120 25.65 9.20 6.91
C THR A 120 26.56 10.06 6.05
N VAL A 121 26.77 11.30 6.49
CA VAL A 121 27.59 12.28 5.79
C VAL A 121 28.92 12.38 6.51
N GLU A 122 30.01 12.22 5.76
CA GLU A 122 31.36 12.50 6.20
C GLU A 122 31.85 13.77 5.50
N CYS A 123 32.33 14.73 6.27
CA CYS A 123 32.83 16.01 5.78
C CYS A 123 34.23 16.26 6.34
N THR A 124 35.20 16.37 5.43
CA THR A 124 36.56 16.79 5.78
C THR A 124 36.65 18.30 5.64
N ILE A 125 36.80 19.00 6.76
CA ILE A 125 37.13 20.42 6.80
C ILE A 125 38.57 20.61 7.27
N ARG A 126 39.10 21.84 7.16
CA ARG A 126 40.49 22.15 7.56
C ARG A 126 40.82 21.76 9.01
N GLU A 127 39.80 21.69 9.86
CA GLU A 127 39.89 21.42 11.31
C GLU A 127 39.68 19.93 11.66
N GLY A 128 39.39 19.05 10.70
CA GLY A 128 39.20 17.61 10.93
C GLY A 128 38.12 16.97 10.05
N SER A 129 37.95 15.66 10.18
CA SER A 129 36.82 14.92 9.59
C SER A 129 35.66 14.85 10.59
N TYR A 130 34.46 15.20 10.14
CA TYR A 130 33.22 15.15 10.90
C TYR A 130 32.27 14.16 10.26
N ARG A 131 31.63 13.33 11.07
CA ARG A 131 30.63 12.36 10.64
C ARG A 131 29.32 12.60 11.37
N PHE A 132 28.24 12.79 10.61
CA PHE A 132 26.90 12.96 11.19
C PHE A 132 25.85 12.28 10.31
N SER A 133 24.70 11.95 10.91
CA SER A 133 23.57 11.35 10.21
C SER A 133 22.51 12.41 9.87
N LYS A 134 21.92 12.32 8.68
CA LYS A 134 20.90 13.25 8.19
C LYS A 134 19.83 12.49 7.42
N ILE A 135 18.58 12.64 7.85
CA ILE A 135 17.41 12.12 7.14
C ILE A 135 17.12 13.01 5.93
N THR A 136 16.75 12.41 4.80
CA THR A 136 16.27 13.15 3.61
C THR A 136 15.04 14.00 3.97
N ARG A 137 14.97 15.23 3.47
CA ARG A 137 13.77 16.08 3.62
C ARG A 137 12.66 15.51 2.72
N PRO A 138 11.52 15.03 3.28
CA PRO A 138 10.46 14.45 2.48
C PRO A 138 9.82 15.49 1.54
N THR A 139 9.35 15.04 0.39
CA THR A 139 8.52 15.86 -0.52
C THR A 139 7.13 16.10 0.09
N GLN A 140 6.34 17.01 -0.46
CA GLN A 140 4.96 17.26 0.01
C GLN A 140 4.09 15.98 -0.06
N LEU A 141 4.27 15.18 -1.12
CA LEU A 141 3.55 13.91 -1.28
C LEU A 141 3.98 12.89 -0.23
N GLN A 142 5.29 12.76 0.02
CA GLN A 142 5.83 11.85 1.03
C GLN A 142 5.36 12.23 2.43
N GLN A 143 5.35 13.54 2.75
CA GLN A 143 4.83 14.03 4.03
C GLN A 143 3.35 13.68 4.19
N LYS A 144 2.52 13.92 3.15
CA LYS A 144 1.10 13.57 3.18
C LYS A 144 0.89 12.07 3.40
N ALA A 145 1.67 11.22 2.75
CA ALA A 145 1.61 9.78 2.95
C ALA A 145 1.98 9.38 4.39
N LEU A 146 3.01 9.98 4.96
CA LEU A 146 3.41 9.74 6.35
C LEU A 146 2.35 10.21 7.36
N ASP A 147 1.72 11.35 7.09
CA ASP A 147 0.64 11.90 7.92
C ASP A 147 -0.60 10.98 7.88
N LEU A 148 -0.97 10.46 6.71
CA LEU A 148 -2.05 9.48 6.55
C LEU A 148 -1.77 8.16 7.29
N LEU A 149 -0.49 7.76 7.36
CA LEU A 149 -0.06 6.56 8.08
C LEU A 149 0.15 6.80 9.58
N GLY A 150 0.13 8.06 10.04
CA GLY A 150 0.45 8.43 11.42
C GLY A 150 1.90 8.14 11.82
N VAL A 151 2.84 8.17 10.88
CA VAL A 151 4.26 7.83 11.11
C VAL A 151 5.12 9.09 11.13
N SER A 152 5.91 9.27 12.19
CA SER A 152 6.89 10.35 12.30
C SER A 152 8.29 9.88 11.87
N LEU A 153 8.96 10.63 10.99
CA LEU A 153 10.36 10.37 10.61
C LEU A 153 11.35 10.65 11.73
N ILE A 154 10.98 11.51 12.68
CA ILE A 154 11.77 11.80 13.86
C ILE A 154 11.36 10.76 14.91
N CYS A 155 12.08 9.65 14.95
CA CYS A 155 12.00 8.74 16.08
C CYS A 155 12.78 9.42 17.22
N THR A 156 12.09 10.19 18.07
CA THR A 156 12.63 10.53 19.39
C THR A 156 12.78 9.23 20.15
N GLN A 157 14.01 8.71 20.20
CA GLN A 157 14.42 7.73 21.21
C GLN A 157 14.52 8.41 22.59
#